data_AF-A0A9E6SMZ1-F1
#
_entry.id   AF-A0A9E6SMZ1-F1
#
_cell.length_a   1.000
_cell.length_b   1.000
_cell.length_c   1.000
_cell.angle_alpha   90.00
_cell.angle_beta   90.00
_cell.angle_gamma   90.00
#
_symmetry.space_group_name_H-M   'P 1'
#
loop_
_entity.id
_entity.type
_entity.pdbx_description
1 polymer ?
#
loop_
_entity_poly.entity_id
_entity_poly.type
_entity_poly.pdbx_seq_one_letter_code
_entity_poly.pdbx_strand_id
1 'polypeptide(L)'
;MTTLNHIGQRLAASLLAAKQWETANNRELLHAQKVNIVGAGGALTAAYEQLRNAAENTEEHLLLQNAIKRFYRQLFVTRDDALIRTSGNELAVELTLAGYIPNDSLLRSQLDTISGLAVEHYEAYELLQKRRSLASDKTTGWVLDTLAVQVESILNDHRRDTAFIDFAYSYLMMLIPEEAITSRMRTEDYSAALYAAIHKSLLKSDTAVIRTTLLMRYGVSIKHLEEYVTYNKQIDNLLVSPQVDTLLHIVDRQGAPLRIIRRMIEDRADFAELLPRREAFLDAFEKQVNTEYSRIGKRINRAIIRSVIFLIITKFLIGIAIEVPYDIWAHGKIGWQPLLINLLFPPFYMIALRLTHTLPGFANTSALIDRADTMLYGERVVLMKKQLADRGYGPIFSAIYAVTSLVIFGAVMWVLLLLGFSLVHIAIFLVFISAASFLGFRLSRLIRELEVVRSSSNGMTFVRDLIYLPFVVVGRWMSDKYSKLNIVTIILDMLIELPLKTVLRLVRQWGAFIDDRKDRIT
;
A
#
# COMPACT_ATOMS: atom_id res chain seq x y z
N MET A 1 4.20 -19.13 -36.40
CA MET A 1 3.48 -19.21 -35.10
C MET A 1 4.51 -19.00 -34.01
N THR A 2 4.66 -17.78 -33.49
CA THR A 2 5.55 -17.55 -32.34
C THR A 2 4.86 -18.12 -31.11
N THR A 3 5.46 -19.17 -30.57
CA THR A 3 5.00 -19.83 -29.34
C THR A 3 5.39 -18.99 -28.13
N LEU A 4 4.63 -19.10 -27.04
CA LEU A 4 5.03 -18.54 -25.75
C LEU A 4 6.45 -19.01 -25.41
N ASN A 5 7.28 -18.11 -24.90
CA ASN A 5 8.57 -18.47 -24.33
C ASN A 5 8.38 -19.28 -23.03
N HIS A 6 9.47 -19.81 -22.48
CA HIS A 6 9.41 -20.66 -21.27
C HIS A 6 8.71 -19.96 -20.07
N ILE A 7 8.93 -18.66 -19.90
CA ILE A 7 8.33 -17.87 -18.81
C ILE A 7 6.81 -17.74 -19.04
N GLY A 8 6.39 -17.42 -20.27
CA GLY A 8 4.98 -17.32 -20.65
C GLY A 8 4.23 -18.66 -20.54
N GLN A 9 4.88 -19.77 -20.90
CA GLN A 9 4.32 -21.12 -20.73
C GLN A 9 4.09 -21.46 -19.24
N ARG A 10 5.07 -21.15 -18.38
CA ARG A 10 4.94 -21.35 -16.93
C ARG A 10 3.81 -20.51 -16.34
N LEU A 11 3.69 -19.24 -16.75
CA LEU A 11 2.58 -18.37 -16.32
C LEU A 11 1.22 -18.97 -16.71
N ALA A 12 1.05 -19.37 -17.97
CA ALA A 12 -0.19 -19.98 -18.45
C ALA A 12 -0.53 -21.26 -17.65
N ALA A 13 0.45 -22.15 -17.43
CA ALA A 13 0.26 -23.37 -16.66
C ALA A 13 -0.14 -23.09 -15.20
N SER A 14 0.55 -22.16 -14.52
CA SER A 14 0.23 -21.78 -13.14
C SER A 14 -1.17 -21.19 -13.01
N LEU A 15 -1.60 -20.36 -13.96
CA LEU A 15 -2.94 -19.77 -13.94
C LEU A 15 -4.04 -20.80 -14.25
N LEU A 16 -3.79 -21.75 -15.16
CA LEU A 16 -4.72 -22.85 -15.41
C LEU A 16 -4.85 -23.75 -14.17
N ALA A 17 -3.75 -24.06 -13.49
CA ALA A 17 -3.76 -24.82 -12.24
C ALA A 17 -4.52 -24.07 -11.13
N ALA A 18 -4.33 -22.75 -11.02
CA ALA A 18 -5.08 -21.92 -10.08
C ALA A 18 -6.59 -21.97 -10.37
N LYS A 19 -7.00 -21.83 -11.63
CA LYS A 19 -8.41 -21.92 -12.07
C LYS A 19 -9.03 -23.30 -11.79
N GLN A 20 -8.30 -24.37 -12.08
CA GLN A 20 -8.74 -25.74 -11.79
C GLN A 20 -8.95 -25.94 -10.28
N TRP A 21 -8.05 -25.43 -9.45
CA TRP A 21 -8.23 -25.53 -8.01
C TRP A 21 -9.39 -24.68 -7.51
N GLU A 22 -9.54 -23.45 -7.99
CA GLU A 22 -10.65 -22.56 -7.63
C GLU A 22 -12.00 -23.24 -7.94
N THR A 23 -12.12 -23.85 -9.12
CA THR A 23 -13.35 -24.60 -9.47
C THR A 23 -13.57 -25.85 -8.62
N ALA A 24 -12.53 -26.57 -8.21
CA ALA A 24 -12.64 -27.71 -7.30
C ALA A 24 -13.06 -27.27 -5.90
N ASN A 25 -12.38 -26.25 -5.35
CA ASN A 25 -12.65 -25.69 -4.03
C ASN A 25 -14.06 -25.11 -3.94
N ASN A 26 -14.53 -24.40 -4.97
CA ASN A 26 -15.90 -23.89 -5.02
C ASN A 26 -16.96 -25.01 -5.02
N ARG A 27 -16.66 -26.17 -5.64
CA ARG A 27 -17.57 -27.34 -5.57
C ARG A 27 -17.61 -27.93 -4.17
N GLU A 28 -16.47 -28.04 -3.50
CA GLU A 28 -16.42 -28.52 -2.11
C GLU A 28 -17.16 -27.57 -1.15
N LEU A 29 -16.97 -26.26 -1.32
CA LEU A 29 -17.64 -25.23 -0.51
C LEU A 29 -19.17 -25.19 -0.67
N LEU A 30 -19.71 -25.65 -1.80
CA LEU A 30 -21.17 -25.76 -2.00
C LEU A 30 -21.80 -26.87 -1.14
N HIS A 31 -21.04 -27.91 -0.81
CA HIS A 31 -21.52 -29.07 -0.05
C HIS A 31 -21.13 -29.02 1.43
N ALA A 32 -20.22 -28.13 1.81
CA ALA A 32 -19.73 -28.00 3.17
C ALA A 32 -20.68 -27.20 4.07
N GLN A 33 -20.77 -27.59 5.35
CA GLN A 33 -21.53 -26.84 6.35
C GLN A 33 -20.83 -25.53 6.67
N LYS A 34 -21.52 -24.42 6.38
CA LYS A 34 -21.03 -23.07 6.59
C LYS A 34 -21.48 -22.52 7.93
N VAL A 35 -20.70 -21.63 8.50
CA VAL A 35 -21.00 -21.00 9.79
C VAL A 35 -21.86 -19.77 9.55
N ASN A 36 -23.05 -19.77 10.16
CA ASN A 36 -23.93 -18.61 10.18
C ASN A 36 -23.62 -17.74 11.40
N ILE A 37 -23.42 -16.45 11.15
CA ILE A 37 -23.18 -15.45 12.19
C ILE A 37 -24.43 -14.59 12.37
N VAL A 38 -24.86 -14.46 13.62
CA VAL A 38 -25.99 -13.60 14.00
C VAL A 38 -25.62 -12.14 13.72
N GLY A 39 -26.36 -11.48 12.81
CA GLY A 39 -26.08 -10.13 12.32
C GLY A 39 -26.37 -8.97 13.27
N ALA A 40 -26.58 -9.23 14.57
CA ALA A 40 -26.92 -8.19 15.53
C ALA A 40 -25.80 -7.14 15.65
N GLY A 41 -26.12 -5.88 15.30
CA GLY A 41 -25.20 -4.75 15.35
C GLY A 41 -24.25 -4.58 14.15
N GLY A 42 -24.38 -5.41 13.11
CA GLY A 42 -23.48 -5.34 11.93
C GLY A 42 -23.46 -3.98 11.23
N ALA A 43 -24.60 -3.29 11.13
CA ALA A 43 -24.64 -1.95 10.52
C ALA A 43 -23.79 -0.91 11.27
N LEU A 44 -23.74 -0.99 12.61
CA LEU A 44 -22.94 -0.07 13.43
C LEU A 44 -21.45 -0.39 13.32
N THR A 45 -21.08 -1.67 13.35
CA THR A 45 -19.69 -2.12 13.18
C THR A 45 -19.16 -1.75 11.80
N ALA A 46 -19.92 -1.99 10.74
CA ALA A 46 -19.55 -1.62 9.37
C ALA A 46 -19.39 -0.10 9.21
N ALA A 47 -20.27 0.70 9.83
CA ALA A 47 -20.15 2.16 9.80
C ALA A 47 -18.88 2.65 10.52
N TYR A 48 -18.56 2.06 11.68
CA TYR A 48 -17.32 2.35 12.40
C TYR A 48 -16.08 1.97 11.58
N GLU A 49 -16.07 0.78 10.97
CA GLU A 49 -14.95 0.32 10.16
C GLU A 49 -14.76 1.18 8.90
N GLN A 50 -15.83 1.67 8.27
CA GLN A 50 -15.71 2.64 7.17
C GLN A 50 -15.05 3.95 7.61
N LEU A 51 -15.43 4.48 8.78
CA LEU A 51 -14.80 5.67 9.36
C LEU A 51 -13.30 5.41 9.61
N ARG A 52 -12.98 4.24 10.14
CA ARG A 52 -11.61 3.83 10.43
C ARG A 52 -10.77 3.69 9.17
N ASN A 53 -11.26 2.97 8.17
CA ASN A 53 -10.59 2.75 6.89
C ASN A 53 -10.37 4.07 6.13
N ALA A 54 -11.24 5.07 6.32
CA ALA A 54 -11.01 6.40 5.78
C ALA A 54 -9.87 7.16 6.49
N ALA A 55 -9.60 6.85 7.76
CA ALA A 55 -8.53 7.47 8.55
C ALA A 55 -7.18 6.75 8.37
N GLU A 56 -7.17 5.42 8.21
CA GLU A 56 -5.98 4.65 7.87
C GLU A 56 -5.66 4.83 6.38
N ASN A 57 -4.58 5.54 6.05
CA ASN A 57 -4.12 5.71 4.66
C ASN A 57 -3.36 4.45 4.17
N THR A 58 -4.05 3.30 4.17
CA THR A 58 -3.56 1.96 3.78
C THR A 58 -4.21 1.51 2.47
N GLU A 59 -3.59 0.57 1.76
CA GLU A 59 -4.18 -0.01 0.56
C GLU A 59 -5.38 -0.90 0.94
N GLU A 60 -6.41 -0.93 0.08
CA GLU A 60 -7.69 -1.60 0.38
C GLU A 60 -7.54 -3.10 0.66
N HIS A 61 -6.64 -3.78 -0.08
CA HIS A 61 -6.34 -5.20 0.12
C HIS A 61 -5.64 -5.50 1.45
N LEU A 62 -5.09 -4.49 2.15
CA LEU A 62 -4.44 -4.65 3.45
C LEU A 62 -5.41 -4.41 4.63
N LEU A 63 -6.64 -3.94 4.37
CA LEU A 63 -7.58 -3.59 5.44
C LEU A 63 -7.99 -4.81 6.28
N LEU A 64 -8.28 -5.93 5.62
CA LEU A 64 -8.61 -7.20 6.29
C LEU A 64 -7.46 -7.67 7.18
N GLN A 65 -6.24 -7.69 6.66
CA GLN A 65 -5.04 -8.09 7.40
C GLN A 65 -4.82 -7.18 8.62
N ASN A 66 -5.02 -5.87 8.47
CA ASN A 66 -4.91 -4.93 9.58
C ASN A 66 -5.99 -5.16 10.64
N ALA A 67 -7.24 -5.43 10.24
CA ALA A 67 -8.31 -5.78 11.17
C ALA A 67 -7.97 -7.05 11.97
N ILE A 68 -7.48 -8.10 11.31
CA ILE A 68 -7.03 -9.34 11.96
C ILE A 68 -5.89 -9.05 12.95
N LYS A 69 -4.90 -8.25 12.55
CA LYS A 69 -3.78 -7.85 13.40
C LYS A 69 -4.24 -7.08 14.64
N ARG A 70 -5.21 -6.16 14.50
CA ARG A 70 -5.78 -5.40 15.62
C ARG A 70 -6.54 -6.32 16.58
N PHE A 71 -7.38 -7.21 16.05
CA PHE A 71 -8.10 -8.21 16.84
C PHE A 71 -7.15 -9.03 17.72
N TYR A 72 -6.11 -9.63 17.12
CA TYR A 72 -5.17 -10.47 17.89
C TYR A 72 -4.27 -9.67 18.82
N ARG A 73 -3.91 -8.42 18.47
CA ARG A 73 -3.21 -7.53 19.39
C ARG A 73 -4.00 -7.34 20.68
N GLN A 74 -5.29 -7.05 20.57
CA GLN A 74 -6.17 -6.87 21.73
C GLN A 74 -6.33 -8.18 22.51
N LEU A 75 -6.51 -9.29 21.81
CA LEU A 75 -6.70 -10.59 22.43
C LEU A 75 -5.46 -11.05 23.22
N PHE A 76 -4.26 -10.91 22.64
CA PHE A 76 -3.01 -11.35 23.27
C PHE A 76 -2.67 -10.55 24.54
N VAL A 77 -3.05 -9.27 24.59
CA VAL A 77 -2.89 -8.43 25.78
C VAL A 77 -3.79 -8.90 26.93
N THR A 78 -4.95 -9.47 26.63
CA THR A 78 -5.91 -9.97 27.63
C THR A 78 -5.38 -11.21 28.37
N ARG A 79 -4.48 -11.99 27.72
CA ARG A 79 -3.87 -13.20 28.27
C ARG A 79 -4.87 -14.25 28.78
N ASP A 80 -5.94 -14.45 28.02
CA ASP A 80 -6.97 -15.45 28.32
C ASP A 80 -6.84 -16.63 27.35
N ASP A 81 -6.26 -17.74 27.83
CA ASP A 81 -6.00 -18.93 27.03
C ASP A 81 -7.28 -19.57 26.46
N ALA A 82 -8.41 -19.47 27.17
CA ALA A 82 -9.67 -20.03 26.73
C ALA A 82 -10.23 -19.24 25.54
N LEU A 83 -10.12 -17.90 25.58
CA LEU A 83 -10.50 -17.05 24.46
C LEU A 83 -9.58 -17.25 23.25
N ILE A 84 -8.28 -17.50 23.46
CA ILE A 84 -7.34 -17.72 22.36
C ILE A 84 -7.63 -19.04 21.63
N ARG A 85 -7.91 -20.11 22.39
CA ARG A 85 -8.29 -21.43 21.83
C ARG A 85 -9.57 -21.41 21.00
N THR A 86 -10.44 -20.43 21.23
CA THR A 86 -11.72 -20.27 20.51
C THR A 86 -11.75 -19.03 19.62
N SER A 87 -10.59 -18.41 19.40
CA SER A 87 -10.47 -17.09 18.77
C SER A 87 -10.91 -17.04 17.31
N GLY A 88 -10.85 -18.16 16.57
CA GLY A 88 -11.30 -18.21 15.18
C GLY A 88 -12.79 -17.88 15.03
N ASN A 89 -13.63 -18.32 15.97
CA ASN A 89 -15.07 -17.99 15.95
C ASN A 89 -15.29 -16.50 16.23
N GLU A 90 -14.62 -15.94 17.24
CA GLU A 90 -14.75 -14.53 17.59
C GLU A 90 -14.23 -13.62 16.47
N LEU A 91 -13.11 -13.99 15.84
CA LEU A 91 -12.58 -13.28 14.68
C LEU A 91 -13.57 -13.31 13.50
N ALA A 92 -14.12 -14.49 13.17
CA ALA A 92 -15.09 -14.62 12.10
C ALA A 92 -16.31 -13.73 12.31
N VAL A 93 -16.81 -13.65 13.56
CA VAL A 93 -17.91 -12.76 13.92
C VAL A 93 -17.52 -11.30 13.69
N GLU A 94 -16.35 -10.87 14.16
CA GLU A 94 -15.89 -9.49 14.00
C GLU A 94 -15.72 -9.10 12.53
N LEU A 95 -15.06 -9.94 11.73
CA LEU A 95 -14.83 -9.70 10.30
C LEU A 95 -16.13 -9.67 9.49
N THR A 96 -17.11 -10.51 9.86
CA THR A 96 -18.42 -10.54 9.20
C THR A 96 -19.25 -9.31 9.55
N LEU A 97 -19.28 -8.89 10.82
CA LEU A 97 -20.01 -7.69 11.24
C LEU A 97 -19.37 -6.40 10.71
N ALA A 98 -18.04 -6.38 10.60
CA ALA A 98 -17.29 -5.29 9.97
C ALA A 98 -17.51 -5.20 8.45
N GLY A 99 -18.05 -6.26 7.82
CA GLY A 99 -18.27 -6.32 6.38
C GLY A 99 -17.03 -6.68 5.56
N TYR A 100 -15.99 -7.22 6.19
CA TYR A 100 -14.80 -7.72 5.47
C TYR A 100 -15.07 -9.07 4.80
N ILE A 101 -15.96 -9.89 5.36
CA ILE A 101 -16.28 -11.24 4.88
C ILE A 101 -17.80 -11.39 4.82
N PRO A 102 -18.35 -12.01 3.76
CA PRO A 102 -19.78 -12.28 3.69
C PRO A 102 -20.21 -13.32 4.74
N ASN A 103 -21.42 -13.19 5.28
CA ASN A 103 -22.00 -14.23 6.14
C ASN A 103 -22.16 -15.55 5.36
N ASP A 104 -22.19 -16.68 6.06
CA ASP A 104 -22.32 -18.02 5.46
C ASP A 104 -21.26 -18.30 4.38
N SER A 105 -20.01 -17.89 4.64
CA SER A 105 -18.88 -18.11 3.73
C SER A 105 -17.77 -18.99 4.32
N LEU A 106 -17.61 -18.96 5.65
CA LEU A 106 -16.54 -19.66 6.34
C LEU A 106 -16.98 -21.05 6.80
N LEU A 107 -16.06 -22.00 6.70
CA LEU A 107 -16.22 -23.36 7.20
C LEU A 107 -15.70 -23.48 8.64
N ARG A 108 -16.28 -24.41 9.40
CA ARG A 108 -15.81 -24.69 10.76
C ARG A 108 -14.34 -25.13 10.82
N SER A 109 -13.90 -25.92 9.84
CA SER A 109 -12.50 -26.33 9.72
C SER A 109 -11.54 -25.16 9.53
N GLN A 110 -11.95 -24.11 8.82
CA GLN A 110 -11.16 -22.87 8.68
C GLN A 110 -11.04 -22.16 10.03
N LEU A 111 -12.15 -22.05 10.78
CA LEU A 111 -12.14 -21.42 12.11
C LEU A 111 -11.28 -22.18 13.13
N ASP A 112 -11.32 -23.51 13.07
CA ASP A 112 -10.48 -24.36 13.90
C ASP A 112 -8.98 -24.19 13.53
N THR A 113 -8.66 -24.09 12.24
CA THR A 113 -7.30 -23.83 11.75
C THR A 113 -6.79 -22.46 12.21
N ILE A 114 -7.62 -21.42 12.09
CA ILE A 114 -7.31 -20.06 12.56
C ILE A 114 -7.04 -20.06 14.07
N SER A 115 -7.87 -20.76 14.84
CA SER A 115 -7.68 -20.87 16.30
C SER A 115 -6.38 -21.59 16.64
N GLY A 116 -6.03 -22.65 15.90
CA GLY A 116 -4.75 -23.36 16.04
C GLY A 116 -3.56 -22.44 15.78
N LEU A 117 -3.58 -21.68 14.67
CA LEU A 117 -2.53 -20.71 14.37
C LEU A 117 -2.40 -19.65 15.46
N ALA A 118 -3.51 -19.14 15.98
CA ALA A 118 -3.51 -18.15 17.05
C ALA A 118 -2.87 -18.67 18.33
N VAL A 119 -3.14 -19.93 18.71
CA VAL A 119 -2.50 -20.58 19.87
C VAL A 119 -0.99 -20.68 19.68
N GLU A 120 -0.53 -21.17 18.53
CA GLU A 120 0.92 -21.28 18.24
C GLU A 120 1.63 -19.93 18.31
N HIS A 121 0.99 -18.88 17.77
CA HIS A 121 1.54 -17.53 17.80
C HIS A 121 1.51 -16.93 19.21
N TYR A 122 0.47 -17.22 20.00
CA TYR A 122 0.38 -16.74 21.37
C TYR A 122 1.44 -17.36 22.28
N GLU A 123 1.71 -18.66 22.16
CA GLU A 123 2.78 -19.33 22.89
C GLU A 123 4.14 -18.67 22.60
N ALA A 124 4.43 -18.39 21.33
CA ALA A 124 5.63 -17.68 20.94
C ALA A 124 5.65 -16.24 21.46
N TYR A 125 4.51 -15.53 21.44
CA TYR A 125 4.37 -14.20 22.02
C TYR A 125 4.74 -14.18 23.50
N GLU A 126 4.21 -15.10 24.30
CA GLU A 126 4.51 -15.19 25.74
C GLU A 126 6.00 -15.47 26.02
N LEU A 127 6.60 -16.38 25.25
CA LEU A 127 8.03 -16.70 25.37
C LEU A 127 8.91 -15.51 25.01
N LEU A 128 8.56 -14.75 23.97
CA LEU A 128 9.30 -13.56 23.55
C LEU A 128 9.16 -12.41 24.54
N GLN A 129 7.98 -12.24 25.16
CA GLN A 129 7.76 -11.21 26.18
C GLN A 129 8.61 -11.44 27.44
N LYS A 130 8.96 -12.70 27.74
CA LYS A 130 9.86 -13.04 28.85
C LYS A 130 11.33 -12.71 28.56
N ARG A 131 11.71 -12.48 27.30
CA ARG A 131 13.10 -12.16 26.90
C ARG A 131 13.37 -10.65 27.00
N ARG A 132 14.11 -10.24 28.03
CA ARG A 132 14.49 -8.83 28.24
C ARG A 132 15.46 -8.24 27.20
N SER A 133 16.12 -9.07 26.39
CA SER A 133 17.13 -8.63 25.41
C SER A 133 16.54 -8.09 24.10
N LEU A 134 15.23 -8.20 23.89
CA LEU A 134 14.56 -7.76 22.67
C LEU A 134 13.51 -6.70 23.02
N ALA A 135 13.38 -5.67 22.17
CA ALA A 135 12.33 -4.67 22.32
C ALA A 135 10.95 -5.33 22.15
N SER A 136 10.12 -5.25 23.19
CA SER A 136 8.80 -5.91 23.27
C SER A 136 7.88 -5.54 22.09
N ASP A 137 7.88 -4.28 21.67
CA ASP A 137 7.06 -3.83 20.52
C ASP A 137 7.47 -4.51 19.21
N LYS A 138 8.78 -4.77 19.05
CA LYS A 138 9.33 -5.34 17.83
C LYS A 138 8.98 -6.82 17.69
N THR A 139 9.16 -7.59 18.76
CA THR A 139 8.81 -9.02 18.79
C THR A 139 7.31 -9.23 18.69
N THR A 140 6.52 -8.37 19.35
CA THR A 140 5.05 -8.35 19.20
C THR A 140 4.66 -8.08 17.75
N GLY A 141 5.33 -7.13 17.10
CA GLY A 141 5.16 -6.86 15.68
C GLY A 141 5.38 -8.09 14.82
N TRP A 142 6.50 -8.80 15.00
CA TRP A 142 6.81 -10.01 14.23
C TRP A 142 5.71 -11.07 14.35
N VAL A 143 5.29 -11.40 15.57
CA VAL A 143 4.27 -12.44 15.81
C VAL A 143 2.92 -12.06 15.22
N LEU A 144 2.46 -10.83 15.46
CA LEU A 144 1.15 -10.39 14.98
C LEU A 144 1.13 -10.21 13.45
N ASP A 145 2.24 -9.75 12.87
CA ASP A 145 2.38 -9.63 11.41
C ASP A 145 2.26 -10.98 10.73
N THR A 146 2.95 -12.01 11.22
CA THR A 146 2.89 -13.36 10.63
C THR A 146 1.55 -14.03 10.84
N LEU A 147 0.95 -13.86 12.03
CA LEU A 147 -0.38 -14.40 12.31
C LEU A 147 -1.43 -13.79 11.38
N ALA A 148 -1.43 -12.46 11.24
CA ALA A 148 -2.43 -11.77 10.44
C ALA A 148 -2.36 -12.18 8.96
N VAL A 149 -1.16 -12.32 8.39
CA VAL A 149 -0.98 -12.75 7.00
C VAL A 149 -1.39 -14.21 6.80
N GLN A 150 -1.04 -15.10 7.73
CA GLN A 150 -1.41 -16.52 7.63
C GLN A 150 -2.92 -16.74 7.78
N VAL A 151 -3.58 -15.98 8.65
CA VAL A 151 -5.04 -16.02 8.80
C VAL A 151 -5.71 -15.44 7.57
N GLU A 152 -5.22 -14.31 7.04
CA GLU A 152 -5.75 -13.73 5.80
C GLU A 152 -5.63 -14.69 4.61
N SER A 153 -4.54 -15.46 4.51
CA SER A 153 -4.37 -16.45 3.44
C SER A 153 -5.24 -17.71 3.57
N ILE A 154 -5.90 -17.91 4.72
CA ILE A 154 -6.96 -18.93 4.87
C ILE A 154 -8.30 -18.40 4.33
N LEU A 155 -8.50 -17.08 4.43
CA LEU A 155 -9.75 -16.40 4.09
C LEU A 155 -9.82 -16.03 2.60
N ASN A 156 -8.68 -15.70 2.00
CA ASN A 156 -8.56 -15.30 0.59
C ASN A 156 -7.59 -16.20 -0.19
N ASP A 157 -7.91 -16.46 -1.46
CA ASP A 157 -7.05 -17.21 -2.37
C ASP A 157 -6.05 -16.29 -3.10
N HIS A 158 -4.76 -16.53 -2.89
CA HIS A 158 -3.65 -15.77 -3.48
C HIS A 158 -2.93 -16.51 -4.62
N ARG A 159 -3.48 -17.60 -5.16
CA ARG A 159 -2.82 -18.40 -6.21
C ARG A 159 -2.53 -17.62 -7.49
N ARG A 160 -3.45 -16.75 -7.92
CA ARG A 160 -3.26 -15.90 -9.10
C ARG A 160 -2.13 -14.88 -8.88
N ASP A 161 -2.10 -14.25 -7.71
CA ASP A 161 -1.02 -13.34 -7.33
C ASP A 161 0.32 -14.09 -7.22
N THR A 162 0.32 -15.32 -6.69
CA THR A 162 1.52 -16.17 -6.63
C THR A 162 2.03 -16.50 -8.04
N ALA A 163 1.14 -16.87 -8.97
CA ALA A 163 1.51 -17.11 -10.36
C ALA A 163 2.12 -15.85 -11.03
N PHE A 164 1.56 -14.68 -10.73
CA PHE A 164 2.11 -13.40 -11.19
C PHE A 164 3.48 -13.08 -10.58
N ILE A 165 3.66 -13.29 -9.26
CA ILE A 165 4.94 -13.06 -8.58
C ILE A 165 6.02 -13.95 -9.16
N ASP A 166 5.76 -15.24 -9.36
CA ASP A 166 6.70 -16.19 -9.95
C ASP A 166 7.11 -15.79 -11.37
N PHE A 167 6.13 -15.33 -12.16
CA PHE A 167 6.36 -14.79 -13.50
C PHE A 167 7.24 -13.55 -13.48
N ALA A 168 6.88 -12.54 -12.67
CA ALA A 168 7.63 -11.30 -12.54
C ALA A 168 9.04 -11.56 -12.03
N TYR A 169 9.20 -12.44 -11.04
CA TYR A 169 10.48 -12.84 -10.48
C TYR A 169 11.36 -13.50 -11.53
N SER A 170 10.84 -14.47 -12.28
CA SER A 170 11.58 -15.16 -13.34
C SER A 170 12.05 -14.21 -14.44
N TYR A 171 11.17 -13.28 -14.85
CA TYR A 171 11.52 -12.28 -15.85
C TYR A 171 12.56 -11.27 -15.35
N LEU A 172 12.38 -10.71 -14.16
CA LEU A 172 13.27 -9.69 -13.61
C LEU A 172 14.64 -10.25 -13.22
N MET A 173 14.71 -11.51 -12.78
CA MET A 173 15.97 -12.21 -12.54
C MET A 173 16.78 -12.39 -13.82
N MET A 174 16.12 -12.59 -14.97
CA MET A 174 16.78 -12.62 -16.28
C MET A 174 17.19 -11.23 -16.77
N LEU A 175 16.37 -10.21 -16.49
CA LEU A 175 16.60 -8.84 -16.95
C LEU A 175 17.71 -8.11 -16.18
N ILE A 176 17.78 -8.35 -14.86
CA ILE A 176 18.68 -7.67 -13.92
C ILE A 176 19.82 -8.63 -13.56
N PRO A 177 21.00 -8.49 -14.20
CA PRO A 177 22.14 -9.35 -13.90
C PRO A 177 22.59 -9.17 -12.46
N GLU A 178 22.74 -10.28 -11.75
CA GLU A 178 23.12 -10.34 -10.34
C GLU A 178 24.40 -9.53 -10.06
N GLU A 179 25.41 -9.71 -10.90
CA GLU A 179 26.73 -9.03 -10.86
C GLU A 179 26.65 -7.50 -10.85
N ALA A 180 25.56 -6.93 -11.36
CA ALA A 180 25.38 -5.49 -11.37
C ALA A 180 25.02 -4.93 -9.99
N ILE A 181 24.63 -5.78 -9.04
CA ILE A 181 24.22 -5.42 -7.68
C ILE A 181 25.07 -6.16 -6.62
N THR A 182 25.55 -7.38 -6.90
CA THR A 182 26.23 -8.27 -5.92
C THR A 182 27.67 -7.93 -5.58
N SER A 183 28.28 -6.90 -6.19
CA SER A 183 29.58 -6.39 -5.67
C SER A 183 29.54 -5.99 -4.18
N ARG A 184 28.35 -5.98 -3.55
CA ARG A 184 28.10 -5.69 -2.14
C ARG A 184 27.16 -6.68 -1.41
N MET A 185 26.86 -7.87 -1.95
CA MET A 185 25.84 -8.76 -1.36
C MET A 185 25.98 -10.25 -1.77
N ARG A 186 25.55 -11.19 -0.89
CA ARG A 186 25.46 -12.63 -1.21
C ARG A 186 24.28 -12.92 -2.16
N THR A 187 24.38 -14.00 -2.94
CA THR A 187 23.34 -14.42 -3.91
C THR A 187 21.97 -14.70 -3.28
N GLU A 188 21.94 -15.29 -2.09
CA GLU A 188 20.70 -15.58 -1.36
C GLU A 188 19.98 -14.28 -0.94
N ASP A 189 20.74 -13.30 -0.47
CA ASP A 189 20.23 -11.98 -0.11
C ASP A 189 19.72 -11.22 -1.36
N TYR A 190 20.33 -11.43 -2.53
CA TYR A 190 19.84 -10.87 -3.80
C TYR A 190 18.46 -11.40 -4.18
N SER A 191 18.29 -12.71 -4.11
CA SER A 191 17.01 -13.36 -4.42
C SER A 191 15.89 -12.86 -3.51
N ALA A 192 16.15 -12.77 -2.20
CA ALA A 192 15.20 -12.25 -1.23
C ALA A 192 14.94 -10.75 -1.42
N ALA A 193 15.97 -9.96 -1.74
CA ALA A 193 15.83 -8.53 -2.01
C ALA A 193 14.99 -8.24 -3.26
N LEU A 194 15.20 -8.99 -4.35
CA LEU A 194 14.41 -8.86 -5.58
C LEU A 194 12.95 -9.25 -5.33
N TYR A 195 12.74 -10.33 -4.58
CA TYR A 195 11.40 -10.76 -4.17
C TYR A 195 10.68 -9.66 -3.35
N ALA A 196 11.35 -9.09 -2.34
CA ALA A 196 10.81 -7.98 -1.56
C ALA A 196 10.51 -6.75 -2.43
N ALA A 197 11.39 -6.43 -3.39
CA ALA A 197 11.20 -5.32 -4.32
C ALA A 197 9.97 -5.52 -5.23
N ILE A 198 9.73 -6.73 -5.73
CA ILE A 198 8.54 -7.09 -6.52
C ILE A 198 7.27 -6.88 -5.71
N HIS A 199 7.23 -7.41 -4.49
CA HIS A 199 6.10 -7.24 -3.58
C HIS A 199 5.79 -5.77 -3.29
N LYS A 200 6.81 -4.98 -2.92
CA LYS A 200 6.62 -3.55 -2.63
C LYS A 200 6.19 -2.73 -3.85
N SER A 201 6.77 -2.99 -5.02
CA SER A 201 6.60 -2.12 -6.21
C SER A 201 5.42 -2.51 -7.11
N LEU A 202 5.15 -3.80 -7.28
CA LEU A 202 4.13 -4.32 -8.21
C LEU A 202 2.84 -4.71 -7.49
N LEU A 203 2.94 -5.32 -6.30
CA LEU A 203 1.78 -5.74 -5.51
C LEU A 203 1.32 -4.71 -4.48
N LYS A 204 2.19 -3.76 -4.12
CA LYS A 204 1.99 -2.85 -2.98
C LYS A 204 1.76 -3.62 -1.67
N SER A 205 2.41 -4.77 -1.52
CA SER A 205 2.39 -5.54 -0.28
C SER A 205 3.10 -4.79 0.83
N ASP A 206 2.64 -4.96 2.07
CA ASP A 206 3.29 -4.40 3.24
C ASP A 206 4.49 -5.25 3.70
N THR A 207 5.19 -4.79 4.75
CA THR A 207 6.34 -5.53 5.30
C THR A 207 5.92 -6.84 5.96
N ALA A 208 4.69 -6.95 6.46
CA ALA A 208 4.19 -8.15 7.11
C ALA A 208 4.02 -9.28 6.08
N VAL A 209 3.43 -9.02 4.92
CA VAL A 209 3.30 -10.01 3.83
C VAL A 209 4.68 -10.46 3.36
N ILE A 210 5.60 -9.53 3.11
CA ILE A 210 6.96 -9.86 2.64
C ILE A 210 7.71 -10.70 3.67
N ARG A 211 7.64 -10.32 4.95
CA ARG A 211 8.29 -11.08 6.03
C ARG A 211 7.74 -12.49 6.13
N THR A 212 6.42 -12.64 6.15
CA THR A 212 5.77 -13.93 6.33
C THR A 212 6.07 -14.87 5.17
N THR A 213 5.98 -14.38 3.94
CA THR A 213 6.29 -15.16 2.74
C THR A 213 7.77 -15.56 2.66
N LEU A 214 8.70 -14.68 3.06
CA LEU A 214 10.12 -15.02 3.17
C LEU A 214 10.37 -16.09 4.24
N LEU A 215 9.77 -15.96 5.44
CA LEU A 215 9.90 -16.98 6.49
C LEU A 215 9.38 -18.35 6.02
N MET A 216 8.21 -18.38 5.35
CA MET A 216 7.69 -19.62 4.76
C MET A 216 8.64 -20.20 3.71
N ARG A 217 9.22 -19.36 2.84
CA ARG A 217 10.18 -19.79 1.82
C ARG A 217 11.47 -20.35 2.42
N TYR A 218 11.93 -19.80 3.55
CA TYR A 218 13.07 -20.34 4.31
C TYR A 218 12.72 -21.57 5.15
N GLY A 219 11.44 -21.98 5.21
CA GLY A 219 10.99 -23.12 6.02
C GLY A 219 10.99 -22.82 7.53
N VAL A 220 11.03 -21.55 7.92
CA VAL A 220 11.14 -21.14 9.32
C VAL A 220 9.77 -21.17 9.99
N SER A 221 9.62 -22.02 10.99
CA SER A 221 8.41 -22.13 11.80
C SER A 221 8.51 -21.28 13.06
N ILE A 222 7.39 -20.68 13.48
CA ILE A 222 7.30 -19.95 14.74
C ILE A 222 7.55 -20.83 15.98
N LYS A 223 7.39 -22.15 15.84
CA LYS A 223 7.69 -23.14 16.88
C LYS A 223 9.19 -23.20 17.21
N HIS A 224 10.06 -22.91 16.25
CA HIS A 224 11.51 -22.88 16.43
C HIS A 224 11.97 -21.46 16.76
N LEU A 225 11.75 -21.03 18.01
CA LEU A 225 11.82 -19.63 18.40
C LEU A 225 13.16 -18.94 18.11
N GLU A 226 14.29 -19.62 18.31
CA GLU A 226 15.62 -19.03 18.05
C GLU A 226 15.85 -18.77 16.56
N GLU A 227 15.46 -19.71 15.71
CA GLU A 227 15.53 -19.58 14.27
C GLU A 227 14.58 -18.46 13.81
N TYR A 228 13.35 -18.48 14.31
CA TYR A 228 12.35 -17.44 14.05
C TYR A 228 12.89 -16.03 14.38
N VAL A 229 13.49 -15.84 15.56
CA VAL A 229 14.09 -14.54 15.94
C VAL A 229 15.25 -14.17 15.04
N THR A 230 16.10 -15.14 14.67
CA THR A 230 17.28 -14.90 13.84
C THR A 230 16.89 -14.44 12.44
N TYR A 231 16.00 -15.17 11.78
CA TYR A 231 15.52 -14.80 10.44
C TYR A 231 14.71 -13.50 10.44
N ASN A 232 13.91 -13.24 11.47
CA ASN A 232 13.22 -11.95 11.57
C ASN A 232 14.20 -10.77 11.63
N LYS A 233 15.31 -10.89 12.37
CA LYS A 233 16.38 -9.87 12.38
C LYS A 233 17.04 -9.74 11.00
N GLN A 234 17.30 -10.84 10.31
CA GLN A 234 17.88 -10.82 8.96
C GLN A 234 16.94 -10.12 7.96
N ILE A 235 15.65 -10.46 7.99
CA ILE A 235 14.61 -9.83 7.15
C ILE A 235 14.50 -8.33 7.45
N ASP A 236 14.50 -7.92 8.72
CA ASP A 236 14.46 -6.49 9.06
C ASP A 236 15.67 -5.74 8.48
N ASN A 237 16.87 -6.32 8.58
CA ASN A 237 18.08 -5.73 8.02
C ASN A 237 18.03 -5.68 6.48
N LEU A 238 17.51 -6.75 5.85
CA LEU A 238 17.32 -6.83 4.41
C LEU A 238 16.35 -5.73 3.93
N LEU A 239 15.19 -5.58 4.57
CA LEU A 239 14.13 -4.66 4.15
C LEU A 239 14.49 -3.17 4.26
N VAL A 240 15.50 -2.83 5.05
CA VAL A 240 16.05 -1.47 5.22
C VAL A 240 17.34 -1.27 4.42
N SER A 241 17.83 -2.30 3.74
CA SER A 241 19.09 -2.24 3.01
C SER A 241 19.00 -1.32 1.78
N PRO A 242 20.07 -0.53 1.47
CA PRO A 242 20.12 0.27 0.24
C PRO A 242 19.96 -0.56 -1.04
N GLN A 243 20.31 -1.85 -1.00
CA GLN A 243 20.18 -2.79 -2.11
C GLN A 243 18.71 -3.07 -2.43
N VAL A 244 17.86 -3.27 -1.41
CA VAL A 244 16.41 -3.42 -1.60
C VAL A 244 15.81 -2.14 -2.18
N ASP A 245 16.24 -0.97 -1.72
CA ASP A 245 15.77 0.31 -2.27
C ASP A 245 16.19 0.49 -3.74
N THR A 246 17.42 0.13 -4.07
CA THR A 246 17.94 0.15 -5.45
C THR A 246 17.13 -0.78 -6.35
N LEU A 247 16.91 -2.02 -5.92
CA LEU A 247 16.09 -3.00 -6.62
C LEU A 247 14.65 -2.53 -6.77
N LEU A 248 14.05 -1.96 -5.72
CA LEU A 248 12.71 -1.40 -5.75
C LEU A 248 12.59 -0.34 -6.84
N HIS A 249 13.56 0.57 -6.97
CA HIS A 249 13.55 1.57 -8.03
C HIS A 249 13.69 0.97 -9.44
N ILE A 250 14.49 -0.08 -9.60
CA ILE A 250 14.66 -0.77 -10.89
C ILE A 250 13.37 -1.49 -11.27
N VAL A 251 12.81 -2.28 -10.35
CA VAL A 251 11.56 -3.02 -10.57
C VAL A 251 10.41 -2.05 -10.83
N ASP A 252 10.31 -0.95 -10.07
CA ASP A 252 9.28 0.08 -10.27
C ASP A 252 9.34 0.68 -11.69
N ARG A 253 10.56 0.97 -12.16
CA ARG A 253 10.81 1.53 -13.50
C ARG A 253 10.51 0.56 -14.64
N GLN A 254 10.73 -0.75 -14.44
CA GLN A 254 10.39 -1.79 -15.41
C GLN A 254 8.98 -2.35 -15.21
N GLY A 255 8.29 -1.90 -14.17
CA GLY A 255 7.05 -2.49 -13.68
C GLY A 255 5.81 -2.17 -14.49
N ALA A 256 5.83 -1.15 -15.35
CA ALA A 256 4.66 -0.72 -16.11
C ALA A 256 3.98 -1.85 -16.91
N PRO A 257 4.66 -2.61 -17.79
CA PRO A 257 4.03 -3.74 -18.48
C PRO A 257 3.59 -4.86 -17.51
N LEU A 258 4.36 -5.13 -16.45
CA LEU A 258 4.01 -6.13 -15.43
C LEU A 258 2.72 -5.75 -14.67
N ARG A 259 2.52 -4.46 -14.36
CA ARG A 259 1.29 -3.96 -13.72
C ARG A 259 0.07 -4.15 -14.62
N ILE A 260 0.21 -3.91 -15.93
CA ILE A 260 -0.88 -4.17 -16.88
C ILE A 260 -1.19 -5.67 -16.93
N ILE A 261 -0.17 -6.53 -17.00
CA ILE A 261 -0.35 -8.00 -16.97
C ILE A 261 -1.08 -8.43 -15.70
N ARG A 262 -0.66 -7.93 -14.52
CA ARG A 262 -1.34 -8.21 -13.24
C ARG A 262 -2.81 -7.82 -13.29
N ARG A 263 -3.12 -6.61 -13.79
CA ARG A 263 -4.50 -6.15 -13.94
C ARG A 263 -5.31 -7.02 -14.91
N MET A 264 -4.69 -7.53 -15.98
CA MET A 264 -5.38 -8.48 -16.85
C MET A 264 -5.64 -9.82 -16.15
N ILE A 265 -4.72 -10.33 -15.32
CA ILE A 265 -4.93 -11.56 -14.53
C ILE A 265 -6.10 -11.39 -13.53
N GLU A 266 -6.25 -10.20 -12.96
CA GLU A 266 -7.35 -9.84 -12.05
C GLU A 266 -8.68 -9.66 -12.80
N ASP A 267 -8.70 -8.87 -13.88
CA ASP A 267 -9.91 -8.46 -14.58
C ASP A 267 -10.47 -9.52 -15.55
N ARG A 268 -9.65 -10.48 -16.02
CA ARG A 268 -10.02 -11.42 -17.08
C ARG A 268 -9.91 -12.89 -16.64
N ALA A 269 -11.05 -13.57 -16.60
CA ALA A 269 -11.12 -15.01 -16.33
C ALA A 269 -10.60 -15.89 -17.48
N ASP A 270 -10.48 -15.32 -18.69
CA ASP A 270 -9.99 -15.97 -19.91
C ASP A 270 -8.51 -15.67 -20.22
N PHE A 271 -7.80 -15.00 -19.30
CA PHE A 271 -6.42 -14.57 -19.52
C PHE A 271 -5.47 -15.72 -19.89
N ALA A 272 -5.60 -16.86 -19.20
CA ALA A 272 -4.75 -18.02 -19.44
C ALA A 272 -4.97 -18.62 -20.84
N GLU A 273 -6.21 -18.61 -21.33
CA GLU A 273 -6.59 -19.07 -22.67
C GLU A 273 -6.20 -18.06 -23.77
N LEU A 274 -6.03 -16.78 -23.44
CA LEU A 274 -5.57 -15.74 -24.34
C LEU A 274 -4.05 -15.78 -24.59
N LEU A 275 -3.25 -16.15 -23.59
CA LEU A 275 -1.78 -16.15 -23.68
C LEU A 275 -1.22 -16.90 -24.90
N PRO A 276 -1.71 -18.10 -25.30
CA PRO A 276 -1.21 -18.79 -26.49
C PRO A 276 -1.49 -18.06 -27.81
N ARG A 277 -2.45 -17.13 -27.84
CA ARG A 277 -2.91 -16.42 -29.04
C ARG A 277 -2.29 -15.02 -29.09
N ARG A 278 -1.04 -14.92 -29.54
CA ARG A 278 -0.24 -13.66 -29.54
C ARG A 278 -1.00 -12.41 -29.99
N GLU A 279 -1.58 -12.40 -31.19
CA GLU A 279 -2.27 -11.20 -31.71
C GLU A 279 -3.49 -10.81 -30.87
N ALA A 280 -4.30 -11.80 -30.47
CA ALA A 280 -5.45 -11.57 -29.61
C ALA A 280 -5.03 -11.09 -28.21
N PHE A 281 -3.94 -11.62 -27.66
CA PHE A 281 -3.36 -11.15 -26.41
C PHE A 281 -2.88 -9.70 -26.51
N LEU A 282 -2.14 -9.33 -27.56
CA LEU A 282 -1.61 -7.98 -27.71
C LEU A 282 -2.73 -6.94 -27.92
N ASP A 283 -3.77 -7.26 -28.68
CA ASP A 283 -4.97 -6.41 -28.80
C ASP A 283 -5.71 -6.26 -27.45
N ALA A 284 -5.87 -7.36 -26.71
CA ALA A 284 -6.45 -7.32 -25.36
C ALA A 284 -5.59 -6.51 -24.38
N PHE A 285 -4.27 -6.59 -24.50
CA PHE A 285 -3.30 -5.84 -23.71
C PHE A 285 -3.39 -4.34 -24.01
N GLU A 286 -3.45 -3.93 -25.28
CA GLU A 286 -3.63 -2.53 -25.67
C GLU A 286 -4.94 -1.96 -25.11
N LYS A 287 -6.05 -2.71 -25.21
CA LYS A 287 -7.33 -2.34 -24.62
C LYS A 287 -7.24 -2.17 -23.09
N GLN A 288 -6.49 -3.04 -22.42
CA GLN A 288 -6.25 -2.89 -20.97
C GLN A 288 -5.43 -1.64 -20.68
N VAL A 289 -4.38 -1.33 -21.42
CA VAL A 289 -3.57 -0.11 -21.25
C VAL A 289 -4.45 1.14 -21.29
N ASN A 290 -5.32 1.25 -22.30
CA ASN A 290 -6.24 2.39 -22.42
C ASN A 290 -7.25 2.46 -21.26
N THR A 291 -7.72 1.31 -20.79
CA THR A 291 -8.59 1.21 -19.62
C THR A 291 -7.87 1.71 -18.36
N GLU A 292 -6.62 1.31 -18.15
CA GLU A 292 -5.80 1.74 -17.01
C GLU A 292 -5.49 3.23 -17.05
N TYR A 293 -5.19 3.81 -18.22
CA TYR A 293 -5.03 5.27 -18.35
C TYR A 293 -6.30 6.02 -17.93
N SER A 294 -7.48 5.54 -18.33
CA SER A 294 -8.76 6.12 -17.92
C SER A 294 -9.02 5.97 -16.42
N ARG A 295 -8.76 4.78 -15.85
CA ARG A 295 -8.88 4.52 -14.40
C ARG A 295 -7.96 5.41 -13.59
N ILE A 296 -6.68 5.54 -13.97
CA ILE A 296 -5.71 6.45 -13.33
C ILE A 296 -6.16 7.90 -13.48
N GLY A 297 -6.59 8.30 -14.67
CA GLY A 297 -7.11 9.64 -14.92
C GLY A 297 -8.25 10.03 -13.96
N LYS A 298 -9.23 9.13 -13.79
CA LYS A 298 -10.36 9.27 -12.84
C LYS A 298 -9.89 9.26 -11.38
N ARG A 299 -9.00 8.35 -10.99
CA ARG A 299 -8.45 8.26 -9.62
C ARG A 299 -7.73 9.55 -9.24
N ILE A 300 -6.89 10.08 -10.12
CA ILE A 300 -6.17 11.33 -9.88
C ILE A 300 -7.14 12.51 -9.80
N ASN A 301 -8.13 12.61 -10.69
CA ASN A 301 -9.14 13.69 -10.61
C ASN A 301 -9.87 13.69 -9.26
N ARG A 302 -10.33 12.51 -8.80
CA ARG A 302 -10.96 12.38 -7.48
C ARG A 302 -10.00 12.75 -6.35
N ALA A 303 -8.74 12.32 -6.43
CA ALA A 303 -7.72 12.65 -5.44
C ALA A 303 -7.43 14.16 -5.39
N ILE A 304 -7.34 14.85 -6.53
CA ILE A 304 -7.17 16.31 -6.60
C ILE A 304 -8.33 17.01 -5.92
N ILE A 305 -9.57 16.65 -6.28
CA ILE A 305 -10.77 17.28 -5.72
C ILE A 305 -10.78 17.12 -4.19
N ARG A 306 -10.55 15.91 -3.69
CA ARG A 306 -10.46 15.66 -2.24
C ARG A 306 -9.35 16.47 -1.57
N SER A 307 -8.17 16.53 -2.18
CA SER A 307 -7.04 17.32 -1.66
C SER A 307 -7.31 18.82 -1.67
N VAL A 308 -7.96 19.35 -2.72
CA VAL A 308 -8.35 20.76 -2.81
C VAL A 308 -9.38 21.10 -1.72
N ILE A 309 -10.40 20.27 -1.55
CA ILE A 309 -11.40 20.44 -0.47
C ILE A 309 -10.72 20.42 0.90
N PHE A 310 -9.85 19.44 1.15
CA PHE A 310 -9.11 19.33 2.40
C PHE A 310 -8.22 20.56 2.67
N LEU A 311 -7.49 21.04 1.66
CA LEU A 311 -6.66 22.24 1.77
C LEU A 311 -7.50 23.49 2.06
N ILE A 312 -8.64 23.67 1.40
CA ILE A 312 -9.54 24.81 1.65
C ILE A 312 -10.06 24.78 3.09
N ILE A 313 -10.55 23.61 3.56
CA ILE A 313 -11.09 23.47 4.92
C ILE A 313 -10.01 23.75 5.96
N THR A 314 -8.86 23.10 5.85
CA THR A 314 -7.75 23.29 6.80
C THR A 314 -7.22 24.72 6.78
N LYS A 315 -7.16 25.36 5.60
CA LYS A 315 -6.73 26.74 5.46
C LYS A 315 -7.73 27.72 6.08
N PHE A 316 -9.02 27.49 5.88
CA PHE A 316 -10.08 28.28 6.49
C PHE A 316 -10.01 28.21 8.03
N LEU A 317 -9.85 27.01 8.59
CA LEU A 317 -9.71 26.80 10.04
C LEU A 317 -8.48 27.53 10.60
N ILE A 318 -7.32 27.39 9.96
CA ILE A 318 -6.08 28.08 10.38
C ILE A 318 -6.22 29.60 10.21
N GLY A 319 -6.90 30.05 9.16
CA GLY A 319 -7.19 31.46 8.92
C GLY A 319 -7.97 32.09 10.07
N ILE A 320 -9.04 31.43 10.52
CA ILE A 320 -9.86 31.88 11.65
C ILE A 320 -9.11 31.76 12.98
N ALA A 321 -8.40 30.66 13.20
CA ALA A 321 -7.77 30.37 14.49
C ALA A 321 -6.48 31.17 14.75
N ILE A 322 -5.74 31.51 13.69
CA ILE A 322 -4.39 32.08 13.81
C ILE A 322 -4.27 33.39 13.03
N GLU A 323 -4.56 33.39 11.73
CA GLU A 323 -4.26 34.54 10.85
C GLU A 323 -5.10 35.78 11.18
N VAL A 324 -6.41 35.62 11.35
CA VAL A 324 -7.33 36.71 11.66
C VAL A 324 -7.05 37.32 13.05
N PRO A 325 -6.91 36.53 14.14
CA PRO A 325 -6.50 37.07 15.44
C PRO A 325 -5.16 37.79 15.39
N TYR A 326 -4.18 37.23 14.67
CA TYR A 326 -2.88 37.85 14.51
C TYR A 326 -2.95 39.20 13.79
N ASP A 327 -3.73 39.30 12.70
CA ASP A 327 -3.88 40.55 11.95
C ASP A 327 -4.54 41.65 12.79
N ILE A 328 -5.59 41.30 13.54
CA ILE A 328 -6.27 42.24 14.44
C ILE A 328 -5.30 42.69 15.55
N TRP A 329 -4.53 41.77 16.13
CA TRP A 329 -3.60 42.08 17.22
C TRP A 329 -2.37 42.89 16.76
N ALA A 330 -1.73 42.50 15.66
CA ALA A 330 -0.48 43.09 15.20
C ALA A 330 -0.67 44.33 14.29
N HIS A 331 -1.74 44.35 13.49
CA HIS A 331 -1.95 45.39 12.47
C HIS A 331 -3.24 46.21 12.68
N GLY A 332 -4.08 45.84 13.65
CA GLY A 332 -5.35 46.53 13.95
C GLY A 332 -6.45 46.39 12.90
N LYS A 333 -6.17 45.67 11.79
CA LYS A 333 -7.09 45.45 10.67
C LYS A 333 -6.77 44.12 9.98
N ILE A 334 -7.79 43.53 9.36
CA ILE A 334 -7.63 42.29 8.61
C ILE A 334 -7.00 42.58 7.24
N GLY A 335 -5.90 41.90 6.93
CA GLY A 335 -5.27 41.93 5.61
C GLY A 335 -6.05 41.07 4.62
N TRP A 336 -7.17 41.57 4.09
CA TRP A 336 -8.03 40.81 3.19
C TRP A 336 -7.32 40.29 1.93
N GLN A 337 -6.40 41.07 1.36
CA GLN A 337 -5.63 40.65 0.19
C GLN A 337 -4.70 39.47 0.49
N PRO A 338 -3.79 39.54 1.50
CA PRO A 338 -3.00 38.38 1.92
C PRO A 338 -3.86 37.15 2.24
N LEU A 339 -4.94 37.33 2.99
CA LEU A 339 -5.83 36.24 3.40
C LEU A 339 -6.49 35.55 2.19
N LEU A 340 -7.00 36.32 1.22
CA LEU A 340 -7.65 35.78 0.03
C LEU A 340 -6.66 35.05 -0.89
N ILE A 341 -5.48 35.63 -1.13
CA ILE A 341 -4.43 34.98 -1.91
C ILE A 341 -4.00 33.69 -1.23
N ASN A 342 -3.80 33.70 0.08
CA ASN A 342 -3.37 32.53 0.85
C ASN A 342 -4.43 31.42 0.87
N LEU A 343 -5.72 31.77 0.81
CA LEU A 343 -6.83 30.82 0.71
C LEU A 343 -6.94 30.19 -0.69
N LEU A 344 -6.86 31.00 -1.74
CA LEU A 344 -7.18 30.57 -3.10
C LEU A 344 -5.98 30.03 -3.89
N PHE A 345 -4.78 30.52 -3.61
CA PHE A 345 -3.60 30.18 -4.39
C PHE A 345 -3.25 28.68 -4.36
N PRO A 346 -3.22 27.98 -3.20
CA PRO A 346 -2.88 26.55 -3.18
C PRO A 346 -3.86 25.67 -3.97
N PRO A 347 -5.21 25.87 -3.88
CA PRO A 347 -6.18 25.22 -4.76
C PRO A 347 -5.95 25.47 -6.26
N PHE A 348 -5.77 26.73 -6.66
CA PHE A 348 -5.52 27.07 -8.06
C PHE A 348 -4.23 26.44 -8.58
N TYR A 349 -3.19 26.47 -7.76
CA TYR A 349 -1.92 25.83 -8.04
C TYR A 349 -2.05 24.31 -8.25
N MET A 350 -2.80 23.62 -7.40
CA MET A 350 -3.07 22.17 -7.56
C MET A 350 -3.79 21.85 -8.88
N ILE A 351 -4.78 22.66 -9.27
CA ILE A 351 -5.50 22.49 -10.53
C ILE A 351 -4.57 22.77 -11.72
N ALA A 352 -3.74 23.82 -11.64
CA ALA A 352 -2.75 24.13 -12.66
C ALA A 352 -1.75 22.98 -12.86
N LEU A 353 -1.25 22.38 -11.78
CA LEU A 353 -0.37 21.20 -11.86
C LEU A 353 -1.02 20.06 -12.65
N ARG A 354 -2.31 19.78 -12.42
CA ARG A 354 -3.05 18.75 -13.18
C ARG A 354 -3.08 19.04 -14.67
N LEU A 355 -3.34 20.27 -15.07
CA LEU A 355 -3.40 20.65 -16.48
C LEU A 355 -2.03 20.46 -17.19
N THR A 356 -0.93 20.59 -16.44
CA THR A 356 0.42 20.39 -16.97
C THR A 356 0.91 18.94 -17.01
N HIS A 357 0.19 18.01 -16.38
CA HIS A 357 0.55 16.58 -16.35
C HIS A 357 -0.43 15.80 -17.23
N THR A 358 -0.10 15.68 -18.53
CA THR A 358 -0.87 14.87 -19.47
C THR A 358 -0.65 13.37 -19.22
N LEU A 359 -1.68 12.57 -19.51
CA LEU A 359 -1.56 11.10 -19.52
C LEU A 359 -0.56 10.67 -20.60
N PRO A 360 0.04 9.46 -20.49
CA PRO A 360 0.98 8.96 -21.48
C PRO A 360 0.32 8.87 -22.87
N GLY A 361 1.06 9.27 -23.92
CA GLY A 361 0.57 9.25 -25.30
C GLY A 361 0.74 7.89 -25.99
N PHE A 362 0.36 7.82 -27.28
CA PHE A 362 0.40 6.60 -28.10
C PHE A 362 1.78 5.93 -28.13
N ALA A 363 2.87 6.71 -28.20
CA ALA A 363 4.24 6.18 -28.16
C ALA A 363 4.53 5.34 -26.91
N ASN A 364 3.92 5.69 -25.76
CA ASN A 364 4.05 4.91 -24.54
C ASN A 364 3.29 3.59 -24.63
N THR A 365 2.09 3.61 -25.23
CA THR A 365 1.27 2.42 -25.47
C THR A 365 1.99 1.44 -26.40
N SER A 366 2.54 1.89 -27.53
CA SER A 366 3.32 1.03 -28.42
C SER A 366 4.52 0.40 -27.70
N ALA A 367 5.27 1.19 -26.94
CA ALA A 367 6.42 0.67 -26.19
C ALA A 367 6.03 -0.29 -25.04
N LEU A 368 4.82 -0.14 -24.47
CA LEU A 368 4.26 -1.11 -23.52
C LEU A 368 3.93 -2.43 -24.20
N ILE A 369 3.30 -2.39 -25.39
CA ILE A 369 2.97 -3.56 -26.20
C ILE A 369 4.25 -4.30 -26.59
N ASP A 370 5.26 -3.59 -27.10
CA ASP A 370 6.56 -4.18 -27.49
C ASP A 370 7.25 -4.89 -26.31
N ARG A 371 7.18 -4.30 -25.10
CA ARG A 371 7.75 -4.91 -23.89
C ARG A 371 6.98 -6.14 -23.44
N ALA A 372 5.64 -6.11 -23.50
CA ALA A 372 4.81 -7.27 -23.18
C ALA A 372 5.06 -8.41 -24.17
N ASP A 373 5.18 -8.08 -25.46
CA ASP A 373 5.50 -9.04 -26.51
C ASP A 373 6.88 -9.70 -26.28
N THR A 374 7.90 -8.88 -26.03
CA THR A 374 9.26 -9.37 -25.73
C THR A 374 9.29 -10.24 -24.48
N MET A 375 8.52 -9.88 -23.44
CA MET A 375 8.46 -10.60 -22.17
C MET A 375 7.84 -12.00 -22.30
N LEU A 376 6.81 -12.16 -23.13
CA LEU A 376 6.03 -13.40 -23.24
C LEU A 376 6.36 -14.26 -24.47
N TYR A 377 6.81 -13.66 -25.56
CA TYR A 377 7.06 -14.34 -26.84
C TYR A 377 8.49 -14.16 -27.37
N GLY A 378 9.29 -13.28 -26.77
CA GLY A 378 10.67 -13.02 -27.20
C GLY A 378 11.63 -14.17 -26.84
N GLU A 379 12.60 -14.41 -27.74
CA GLU A 379 13.63 -15.46 -27.58
C GLU A 379 14.81 -15.04 -26.68
N ARG A 380 15.08 -13.74 -26.54
CA ARG A 380 16.17 -13.21 -25.71
C ARG A 380 15.74 -11.94 -24.99
N VAL A 381 15.81 -11.95 -23.66
CA VAL A 381 15.69 -10.73 -22.86
C VAL A 381 16.97 -9.92 -23.09
N VAL A 382 16.85 -8.73 -23.68
CA VAL A 382 17.98 -7.82 -23.80
C VAL A 382 18.37 -7.39 -22.39
N LEU A 383 19.49 -7.93 -21.91
CA LEU A 383 20.04 -7.61 -20.59
C LEU A 383 20.14 -6.10 -20.42
N MET A 384 19.75 -5.60 -19.24
CA MET A 384 20.00 -4.19 -18.93
C MET A 384 21.51 -3.93 -19.02
N LYS A 385 21.91 -3.13 -20.01
CA LYS A 385 23.29 -2.65 -20.11
C LYS A 385 23.64 -1.93 -18.81
N LYS A 386 24.79 -2.30 -18.22
CA LYS A 386 25.38 -1.76 -16.99
C LYS A 386 25.39 -0.22 -16.98
N GLN A 387 24.27 0.39 -16.62
CA GLN A 387 24.13 1.77 -16.19
C GLN A 387 23.58 1.79 -14.77
N LEU A 388 24.10 0.88 -13.95
CA LEU A 388 23.80 0.69 -12.53
C LEU A 388 24.88 1.36 -11.65
N ALA A 389 25.52 2.41 -12.17
CA ALA A 389 26.24 3.31 -11.30
C ALA A 389 25.20 4.27 -10.72
N ASP A 390 24.96 4.16 -9.42
CA ASP A 390 24.42 5.26 -8.62
C ASP A 390 25.18 6.51 -9.04
N ARG A 391 24.53 7.41 -9.76
CA ARG A 391 25.06 8.76 -9.94
C ARG A 391 24.84 9.46 -8.61
N GLY A 392 25.66 9.11 -7.63
CA GLY A 392 25.76 9.86 -6.39
C GLY A 392 26.11 11.28 -6.78
N TYR A 393 25.14 12.18 -6.65
CA TYR A 393 25.37 13.60 -6.85
C TYR A 393 26.33 14.04 -5.74
N GLY A 394 27.56 14.39 -6.11
CA GLY A 394 28.58 14.81 -5.14
C GLY A 394 28.13 15.99 -4.28
N PRO A 395 28.84 16.31 -3.19
CA PRO A 395 28.48 17.39 -2.27
C PRO A 395 28.29 18.74 -2.97
N ILE A 396 28.99 18.97 -4.08
CA ILE A 396 28.86 20.16 -4.93
C ILE A 396 27.44 20.29 -5.50
N PHE A 397 26.86 19.21 -6.03
CA PHE A 397 25.49 19.23 -6.56
C PHE A 397 24.46 19.47 -5.44
N SER A 398 24.69 18.91 -4.25
CA SER A 398 23.84 19.17 -3.09
C SER A 398 23.92 20.63 -2.63
N ALA A 399 25.12 21.22 -2.64
CA ALA A 399 25.32 22.64 -2.34
C ALA A 399 24.63 23.55 -3.37
N ILE A 400 24.79 23.26 -4.67
CA ILE A 400 24.10 24.00 -5.74
C ILE A 400 22.58 23.91 -5.57
N TYR A 401 22.06 22.72 -5.26
CA TYR A 401 20.64 22.53 -5.01
C TYR A 401 20.15 23.33 -3.79
N ALA A 402 20.91 23.35 -2.69
CA ALA A 402 20.58 24.13 -1.50
C ALA A 402 20.56 25.64 -1.79
N VAL A 403 21.58 26.16 -2.49
CA VAL A 403 21.64 27.57 -2.90
C VAL A 403 20.46 27.90 -3.81
N THR A 404 20.18 27.07 -4.81
CA THR A 404 19.05 27.31 -5.73
C THR A 404 17.72 27.28 -4.99
N SER A 405 17.56 26.37 -4.03
CA SER A 405 16.36 26.30 -3.18
C SER A 405 16.20 27.57 -2.33
N LEU A 406 17.28 28.06 -1.72
CA LEU A 406 17.27 29.31 -0.95
C LEU A 406 16.90 30.51 -1.82
N VAL A 407 17.44 30.58 -3.04
CA VAL A 407 17.08 31.64 -4.00
C VAL A 407 15.58 31.58 -4.34
N ILE A 408 15.03 30.39 -4.57
CA ILE A 408 13.60 30.22 -4.86
C ILE A 408 12.73 30.64 -3.66
N PHE A 409 13.05 30.18 -2.46
CA PHE A 409 12.32 30.59 -1.25
C PHE A 409 12.43 32.09 -1.01
N GLY A 410 13.62 32.67 -1.14
CA GLY A 410 13.85 34.11 -1.01
C GLY A 410 13.07 34.92 -2.03
N ALA A 411 13.05 34.48 -3.30
CA ALA A 411 12.27 35.13 -4.36
C ALA A 411 10.77 35.08 -4.07
N VAL A 412 10.23 33.92 -3.65
CA VAL A 412 8.82 33.80 -3.28
C VAL A 412 8.48 34.66 -2.06
N MET A 413 9.30 34.64 -1.01
CA MET A 413 9.11 35.50 0.16
C MET A 413 9.14 36.99 -0.22
N TRP A 414 10.07 37.39 -1.08
CA TRP A 414 10.17 38.77 -1.55
C TRP A 414 8.91 39.20 -2.31
N VAL A 415 8.40 38.36 -3.21
CA VAL A 415 7.12 38.62 -3.91
C VAL A 415 5.95 38.73 -2.92
N LEU A 416 5.88 37.86 -1.91
CA LEU A 416 4.82 37.92 -0.91
C LEU A 416 4.90 39.19 -0.04
N LEU A 417 6.11 39.64 0.31
CA LEU A 417 6.32 40.91 1.01
C LEU A 417 5.84 42.11 0.17
N LEU A 418 6.12 42.11 -1.15
CA LEU A 418 5.61 43.12 -2.07
C LEU A 418 4.08 43.13 -2.15
N LEU A 419 3.44 41.97 -1.98
CA LEU A 419 1.98 41.81 -1.92
C LEU A 419 1.38 42.18 -0.55
N GLY A 420 2.19 42.66 0.39
CA GLY A 420 1.75 43.11 1.71
C GLY A 420 1.52 41.99 2.71
N PHE A 421 2.10 40.80 2.51
CA PHE A 421 2.00 39.72 3.48
C PHE A 421 2.84 40.01 4.74
N SER A 422 2.28 39.74 5.92
CA SER A 422 3.05 39.68 7.17
C SER A 422 3.91 38.40 7.22
N LEU A 423 4.92 38.38 8.09
CA LEU A 423 5.78 37.19 8.26
C LEU A 423 4.97 35.94 8.64
N VAL A 424 3.90 36.08 9.43
CA VAL A 424 3.02 34.96 9.80
C VAL A 424 2.26 34.44 8.59
N HIS A 425 1.68 35.34 7.78
CA HIS A 425 1.00 34.95 6.53
C HIS A 425 1.94 34.27 5.55
N ILE A 426 3.19 34.77 5.42
CA ILE A 426 4.22 34.14 4.59
C ILE A 426 4.55 32.74 5.09
N ALA A 427 4.79 32.57 6.38
CA ALA A 427 5.11 31.27 6.96
C ALA A 427 3.99 30.25 6.68
N ILE A 428 2.73 30.63 6.92
CA ILE A 428 1.58 29.75 6.66
C ILE A 428 1.42 29.48 5.16
N PHE A 429 1.59 30.49 4.31
CA PHE A 429 1.56 30.33 2.85
C PHE A 429 2.60 29.30 2.38
N LEU A 430 3.85 29.41 2.86
CA LEU A 430 4.93 28.49 2.53
C LEU A 430 4.64 27.06 2.98
N VAL A 431 3.98 26.87 4.12
CA VAL A 431 3.50 25.55 4.58
C VAL A 431 2.46 24.99 3.61
N PHE A 432 1.44 25.79 3.25
CA PHE A 432 0.35 25.32 2.38
C PHE A 432 0.79 25.06 0.93
N ILE A 433 1.64 25.91 0.34
CA ILE A 433 2.18 25.68 -1.00
C ILE A 433 3.11 24.46 -1.02
N SER A 434 3.87 24.21 0.06
CA SER A 434 4.70 23.01 0.20
C SER A 434 3.83 21.75 0.33
N ALA A 435 2.77 21.80 1.13
CA ALA A 435 1.81 20.70 1.25
C ALA A 435 1.10 20.40 -0.07
N ALA A 436 0.60 21.44 -0.76
CA ALA A 436 0.00 21.32 -2.09
C ALA A 436 1.01 20.75 -3.10
N SER A 437 2.26 21.22 -3.09
CA SER A 437 3.31 20.71 -3.98
C SER A 437 3.60 19.24 -3.71
N PHE A 438 3.72 18.83 -2.45
CA PHE A 438 3.93 17.41 -2.14
C PHE A 438 2.75 16.53 -2.59
N LEU A 439 1.51 16.99 -2.37
CA LEU A 439 0.31 16.28 -2.84
C LEU A 439 0.28 16.16 -4.37
N GLY A 440 0.53 17.26 -5.09
CA GLY A 440 0.62 17.25 -6.55
C GLY A 440 1.69 16.30 -7.06
N PHE A 441 2.86 16.26 -6.41
CA PHE A 441 3.97 15.37 -6.76
C PHE A 441 3.57 13.91 -6.55
N ARG A 442 2.95 13.59 -5.41
CA ARG A 442 2.45 12.24 -5.11
C ARG A 442 1.44 11.77 -6.16
N LEU A 443 0.55 12.65 -6.62
CA LEU A 443 -0.43 12.33 -7.66
C LEU A 443 0.23 12.14 -9.03
N SER A 444 1.26 12.93 -9.36
CA SER A 444 2.02 12.77 -10.62
C SER A 444 2.77 11.43 -10.69
N ARG A 445 3.19 10.87 -9.54
CA ARG A 445 3.83 9.55 -9.48
C ARG A 445 2.93 8.43 -10.00
N LEU A 446 1.60 8.51 -9.77
CA LEU A 446 0.65 7.51 -10.28
C LEU A 446 0.67 7.41 -11.80
N ILE A 447 0.92 8.52 -12.51
CA ILE A 447 1.04 8.52 -13.98
C ILE A 447 2.37 7.87 -14.39
N ARG A 448 3.46 8.20 -13.68
CA ARG A 448 4.81 7.69 -13.95
C ARG A 448 4.92 6.18 -13.76
N GLU A 449 4.05 5.56 -12.95
CA GLU A 449 4.03 4.09 -12.77
C GLU A 449 3.68 3.32 -14.05
N LEU A 450 3.02 3.95 -15.03
CA LEU A 450 2.73 3.38 -16.35
C LEU A 450 3.58 3.98 -17.49
N GLU A 451 4.49 4.90 -17.18
CA GLU A 451 5.33 5.57 -18.17
C GLU A 451 6.61 4.74 -18.43
N VAL A 452 6.70 4.21 -19.65
CA VAL A 452 7.78 3.37 -20.16
C VAL A 452 8.80 4.21 -20.93
N VAL A 453 8.31 5.13 -21.74
CA VAL A 453 9.12 6.09 -22.51
C VAL A 453 9.09 7.40 -21.74
N ARG A 454 10.26 7.88 -21.30
CA ARG A 454 10.34 9.23 -20.74
C ARG A 454 9.89 10.21 -21.81
N SER A 455 8.81 10.93 -21.54
CA SER A 455 8.49 12.13 -22.31
C SER A 455 9.74 13.00 -22.42
N SER A 456 10.09 13.42 -23.63
CA SER A 456 11.25 14.29 -23.87
C SER A 456 11.18 15.45 -22.88
N SER A 457 12.22 15.64 -22.07
CA SER A 457 12.24 16.73 -21.10
C SER A 457 12.31 18.05 -21.87
N ASN A 458 11.15 18.66 -22.13
CA ASN A 458 11.08 20.01 -22.69
C ASN A 458 11.75 20.98 -21.70
N GLY A 459 12.42 22.03 -22.19
CA GLY A 459 13.07 23.04 -21.33
C GLY A 459 12.11 23.67 -20.30
N MET A 460 10.83 23.79 -20.66
CA MET A 460 9.77 24.25 -19.74
C MET A 460 9.53 23.30 -18.57
N THR A 461 9.63 21.98 -18.79
CA THR A 461 9.53 20.97 -17.73
C THR A 461 10.68 21.10 -16.74
N PHE A 462 11.89 21.38 -17.22
CA PHE A 462 13.07 21.56 -16.37
C PHE A 462 12.93 22.78 -15.46
N VAL A 463 12.52 23.94 -16.01
CA VAL A 463 12.33 25.17 -15.21
C VAL A 463 11.23 24.98 -14.17
N ARG A 464 10.10 24.37 -14.55
CA ARG A 464 9.01 24.05 -13.62
C ARG A 464 9.51 23.16 -12.49
N ASP A 465 10.19 22.05 -12.83
CA ASP A 465 10.68 21.09 -11.85
C ASP A 465 11.71 21.74 -10.91
N LEU A 466 12.55 22.67 -11.40
CA LEU A 466 13.50 23.42 -10.59
C LEU A 466 12.82 24.29 -9.54
N ILE A 467 11.77 25.04 -9.91
CA ILE A 467 11.00 25.90 -8.99
C ILE A 467 10.20 25.05 -8.00
N TYR A 468 9.66 23.93 -8.48
CA TYR A 468 8.74 23.09 -7.74
C TYR A 468 9.41 22.22 -6.67
N LEU A 469 10.58 21.66 -6.98
CA LEU A 469 11.21 20.62 -6.18
C LEU A 469 11.51 21.03 -4.72
N PRO A 470 11.97 22.26 -4.40
CA PRO A 470 12.19 22.68 -3.02
C PRO A 470 10.93 22.59 -2.16
N PHE A 471 9.78 23.01 -2.69
CA PHE A 471 8.48 22.93 -2.00
C PHE A 471 8.02 21.49 -1.79
N VAL A 472 8.26 20.61 -2.78
CA VAL A 472 7.96 19.17 -2.65
C VAL A 472 8.77 18.54 -1.53
N VAL A 473 10.06 18.89 -1.39
CA VAL A 473 10.94 18.34 -0.35
C VAL A 473 10.48 18.77 1.04
N VAL A 474 10.17 20.06 1.22
CA VAL A 474 9.64 20.57 2.50
C VAL A 474 8.28 19.95 2.81
N GLY A 475 7.39 19.87 1.81
CA GLY A 475 6.08 19.24 1.97
C GLY A 475 6.16 17.76 2.34
N ARG A 476 7.10 17.02 1.73
CA ARG A 476 7.38 15.62 2.10
C ARG A 476 7.84 15.52 3.54
N TRP A 477 8.82 16.34 3.94
CA TRP A 477 9.35 16.34 5.31
C TRP A 477 8.24 16.59 6.34
N MET A 478 7.33 17.54 6.08
CA MET A 478 6.16 17.77 6.93
C MET A 478 5.26 16.53 6.97
N SER A 479 4.87 15.99 5.81
CA SER A 479 4.01 14.82 5.73
C SER A 479 4.57 13.61 6.47
N ASP A 480 5.87 13.32 6.30
CA ASP A 480 6.54 12.17 6.92
C ASP A 480 6.65 12.31 8.44
N LYS A 481 6.65 13.53 8.98
CA LYS A 481 6.65 13.79 10.42
C LYS A 481 5.25 13.65 11.01
N TYR A 482 4.22 14.14 10.32
CA TYR A 482 2.82 14.00 10.72
C TYR A 482 2.30 12.56 10.61
N SER A 483 2.69 11.81 9.57
CA SER A 483 2.22 10.42 9.37
C SER A 483 2.78 9.43 10.39
N LYS A 484 3.88 9.76 11.08
CA LYS A 484 4.46 8.93 12.14
C LYS A 484 3.64 8.94 13.43
N LEU A 485 2.71 9.88 13.54
CA LEU A 485 1.79 9.99 14.66
C LEU A 485 0.49 9.29 14.27
N ASN A 486 0.41 7.97 14.49
CA ASN A 486 -0.84 7.17 14.44
C ASN A 486 -1.85 7.61 15.53
N ILE A 487 -1.88 8.90 15.90
CA ILE A 487 -2.69 9.43 17.00
C ILE A 487 -4.18 9.25 16.71
N VAL A 488 -4.61 9.53 15.48
CA VAL A 488 -6.03 9.36 15.08
C VAL A 488 -6.45 7.90 15.24
N THR A 489 -5.65 6.98 14.71
CA THR A 489 -5.82 5.53 14.80
C THR A 489 -5.89 5.06 16.27
N ILE A 490 -4.94 5.48 17.11
CA ILE A 490 -4.90 5.12 18.53
C ILE A 490 -6.13 5.66 19.29
N ILE A 491 -6.56 6.90 18.99
CA ILE A 491 -7.75 7.50 19.60
C ILE A 491 -9.01 6.73 19.21
N LEU A 492 -9.16 6.38 17.93
CA LEU A 492 -10.29 5.60 17.43
C LEU A 492 -10.35 4.21 18.08
N ASP A 493 -9.21 3.54 18.25
CA ASP A 493 -9.12 2.23 18.92
C ASP A 493 -9.60 2.34 20.38
N MET A 494 -9.05 3.29 21.12
CA MET A 494 -9.27 3.39 22.56
C MET A 494 -10.67 3.93 22.92
N LEU A 495 -11.15 4.96 22.22
CA LEU A 495 -12.37 5.68 22.60
C LEU A 495 -13.63 5.09 21.98
N ILE A 496 -13.53 4.41 20.82
CA ILE A 496 -14.71 3.97 20.07
C ILE A 496 -14.74 2.44 19.94
N GLU A 497 -13.65 1.81 19.51
CA GLU A 497 -13.64 0.37 19.22
C GLU A 497 -13.89 -0.48 20.47
N LEU A 498 -13.16 -0.22 21.55
CA LEU A 498 -13.25 -1.02 22.79
C LEU A 498 -14.65 -0.97 23.43
N PRO A 499 -15.29 0.21 23.63
CA PRO A 499 -16.65 0.26 24.17
C PRO A 499 -17.67 -0.40 23.24
N LEU A 500 -17.57 -0.15 21.93
CA LEU A 500 -18.49 -0.70 20.93
C LEU A 500 -18.46 -2.23 20.95
N LYS A 501 -17.26 -2.84 20.94
CA LYS A 501 -17.08 -4.30 20.99
C LYS A 501 -17.71 -4.92 22.24
N THR A 502 -17.55 -4.27 23.39
CA THR A 502 -18.12 -4.75 24.65
C THR A 502 -19.64 -4.79 24.58
N VAL A 503 -20.27 -3.72 24.10
CA VAL A 503 -21.73 -3.63 23.93
C VAL A 503 -22.24 -4.69 22.95
N LEU A 504 -21.57 -4.85 21.80
CA LEU A 504 -21.97 -5.82 20.78
C LEU A 504 -21.89 -7.27 21.29
N ARG A 505 -20.84 -7.60 22.05
CA ARG A 505 -20.70 -8.93 22.66
C ARG A 505 -21.85 -9.22 23.64
N LEU A 506 -22.24 -8.23 24.45
CA LEU A 506 -23.37 -8.36 25.38
C LEU A 506 -24.70 -8.55 24.65
N VAL A 507 -24.95 -7.77 23.59
CA VAL A 507 -26.16 -7.90 22.77
C VAL A 507 -26.25 -9.30 22.13
N ARG A 508 -25.11 -9.84 21.67
CA ARG A 508 -25.05 -11.19 21.10
C ARG A 508 -25.30 -12.28 22.15
N GLN A 509 -24.67 -12.17 23.32
CA GLN A 509 -24.91 -13.10 24.44
C GLN A 509 -26.38 -13.08 24.87
N TRP A 510 -27.00 -11.91 24.88
CA TRP A 510 -28.42 -11.75 25.14
C TRP A 510 -29.30 -12.40 24.08
N GLY A 511 -28.96 -12.25 22.80
CA GLY A 511 -29.65 -12.92 21.69
C GLY A 511 -29.59 -14.45 21.82
N ALA A 512 -28.39 -15.00 22.02
CA ALA A 512 -28.20 -16.44 22.20
C ALA A 512 -28.95 -16.98 23.43
N PHE A 513 -29.00 -16.20 24.51
CA PHE A 513 -29.79 -16.55 25.69
C PHE A 513 -31.30 -16.58 25.39
N ILE A 514 -31.83 -15.61 24.62
CA ILE A 514 -33.25 -15.61 24.24
C ILE A 514 -33.57 -16.84 23.39
N ASP A 515 -32.71 -17.21 22.45
CA ASP A 515 -32.96 -18.34 21.56
C ASP A 515 -32.90 -19.68 22.33
N ASP A 516 -31.92 -19.88 23.23
CA ASP A 516 -31.89 -21.07 24.12
C ASP A 516 -33.14 -21.15 25.01
N ARG A 517 -33.70 -20.02 25.42
CA ARG A 517 -34.95 -20.00 26.20
C ARG A 517 -36.17 -20.33 25.36
N LYS A 518 -36.22 -19.94 24.09
CA LYS A 518 -37.31 -20.31 23.16
C LYS A 518 -37.30 -21.81 22.82
N ASP A 519 -36.11 -22.37 22.58
CA ASP A 519 -35.93 -23.80 22.26
C ASP A 519 -36.31 -24.72 23.42
N ARG A 520 -36.28 -24.23 24.67
CA ARG A 520 -36.73 -24.99 25.85
C ARG A 520 -38.25 -24.91 26.10
N ILE A 521 -38.92 -23.92 25.51
CA ILE A 521 -40.37 -23.68 25.68
C ILE A 521 -41.17 -24.35 24.55
N THR A 522 -40.51 -24.66 23.43
CA THR A 522 -41.06 -25.41 22.29
C THR A 522 -40.67 -26.88 22.44
#